data_AF-A0A1G2SDL3-F1
#
_entry.id   AF-A0A1G2SDL3-F1
#
_cell.length_a   1.000
_cell.length_b   1.000
_cell.length_c   1.000
_cell.angle_alpha   90.00
_cell.angle_beta   90.00
_cell.angle_gamma   90.00
#
_symmetry.space_group_name_H-M   'P 1'
#
loop_
_entity.id
_entity.type
_entity.pdbx_description
1 polymer ?
#
loop_
_entity_poly.entity_id
_entity_poly.type
_entity_poly.pdbx_seq_one_letter_code
_entity_poly.pdbx_strand_id
1 'polypeptide(L)'
;MKKVIALGLALAPSFAFAAITDVNSILSFAMSLLNSATVLIMAAAVVWFLIGVFQFIKAAGDAAGKSEGRNKIIYGIVGLAVMASVYGLVNILVNTVGPDNRPITPPSLPILPR
;
A
#
# COMPACT_ATOMS: atom_id res chain seq x y z
N MET A 1 -22.93 -3.64 -10.52
CA MET A 1 -21.78 -3.49 -9.58
C MET A 1 -20.46 -3.13 -10.26
N LYS A 2 -20.08 -3.71 -11.42
CA LYS A 2 -18.85 -3.29 -12.14
C LYS A 2 -18.84 -1.81 -12.56
N LYS A 3 -20.02 -1.23 -12.84
CA LYS A 3 -20.18 0.15 -13.31
C LYS A 3 -19.95 1.22 -12.22
N VAL A 4 -20.21 0.90 -10.94
CA VAL A 4 -19.95 1.83 -9.83
C VAL A 4 -18.47 1.85 -9.43
N ILE A 5 -17.77 0.71 -9.56
CA ILE A 5 -16.32 0.63 -9.37
C ILE A 5 -15.60 1.41 -10.49
N ALA A 6 -16.06 1.26 -11.74
CA ALA A 6 -15.51 2.01 -12.87
C ALA A 6 -15.77 3.53 -12.76
N LEU A 7 -16.95 3.94 -12.29
CA LEU A 7 -17.28 5.35 -12.09
C LEU A 7 -16.53 5.96 -10.89
N GLY A 8 -16.33 5.20 -9.81
CA GLY A 8 -15.50 5.60 -8.68
C GLY A 8 -14.01 5.71 -9.05
N LEU A 9 -13.51 4.81 -9.90
CA LEU A 9 -12.13 4.85 -10.41
C LEU A 9 -11.92 5.97 -11.44
N ALA A 10 -12.96 6.38 -12.17
CA ALA A 10 -12.91 7.50 -13.11
C ALA A 10 -13.00 8.87 -12.42
N LEU A 11 -13.59 8.93 -11.21
CA LEU A 11 -13.66 10.14 -10.40
C LEU A 11 -12.53 10.24 -9.36
N ALA A 12 -11.85 9.14 -9.04
CA ALA A 12 -10.67 9.13 -8.19
C ALA A 12 -9.56 10.11 -8.64
N PRO A 13 -9.27 10.28 -9.94
CA PRO A 13 -8.31 11.28 -10.42
C PRO A 13 -8.81 12.71 -10.19
N SER A 14 -10.12 12.95 -10.29
CA SER A 14 -10.71 14.29 -10.13
C SER A 14 -10.50 14.85 -8.72
N PHE A 15 -10.60 13.99 -7.69
CA PHE A 15 -10.34 14.36 -6.30
C PHE A 15 -8.83 14.49 -5.98
N ALA A 16 -8.00 13.79 -6.75
CA ALA A 16 -6.55 13.83 -6.66
C ALA A 16 -5.96 15.14 -7.22
N PHE A 17 -6.43 15.59 -8.38
CA PHE A 17 -5.89 16.78 -9.06
C PHE A 17 -6.41 18.12 -8.50
N ALA A 18 -7.58 18.15 -7.83
CA ALA A 18 -8.16 19.38 -7.30
C ALA A 18 -7.55 19.86 -5.96
N ALA A 19 -6.83 18.99 -5.24
CA ALA A 19 -6.28 19.28 -3.92
C ALA A 19 -4.85 19.90 -3.94
N ILE A 20 -4.27 20.10 -5.14
CA ILE A 20 -2.88 20.50 -5.30
C ILE A 20 -2.80 22.01 -5.48
N THR A 21 -2.65 22.75 -4.38
CA THR A 21 -2.44 24.21 -4.37
C THR A 21 -1.00 24.62 -4.08
N ASP A 22 -0.23 23.75 -3.43
CA ASP A 22 1.11 24.06 -2.89
C ASP A 22 2.10 22.91 -3.12
N VAL A 23 3.40 23.19 -3.00
CA VAL A 23 4.48 22.19 -3.13
C VAL A 23 4.35 21.08 -2.07
N ASN A 24 3.89 21.44 -0.87
CA ASN A 24 3.58 20.48 0.20
C ASN A 24 2.37 19.60 -0.14
N SER A 25 1.38 20.14 -0.88
CA SER A 25 0.21 19.38 -1.35
C SER A 25 0.58 18.35 -2.42
N ILE A 26 1.59 18.64 -3.25
CA ILE A 26 2.15 17.67 -4.21
C ILE A 26 2.79 16.50 -3.45
N LEU A 27 3.58 16.81 -2.42
CA LEU A 27 4.28 15.79 -1.65
C LEU A 27 3.31 14.90 -0.85
N SER A 28 2.31 15.50 -0.19
CA SER A 28 1.29 14.75 0.55
C SER A 28 0.40 13.92 -0.38
N PHE A 29 0.09 14.43 -1.57
CA PHE A 29 -0.62 13.69 -2.60
C PHE A 29 0.19 12.48 -3.10
N ALA A 30 1.49 12.65 -3.36
CA ALA A 30 2.38 11.55 -3.75
C ALA A 30 2.51 10.49 -2.64
N MET A 31 2.65 10.90 -1.38
CA MET A 31 2.68 9.98 -0.24
C MET A 31 1.35 9.22 -0.08
N SER A 32 0.22 9.89 -0.28
CA SER A 32 -1.11 9.26 -0.25
C SER A 32 -1.27 8.21 -1.35
N LEU A 33 -0.83 8.52 -2.57
CA LEU A 33 -0.83 7.56 -3.69
C LEU A 33 0.05 6.35 -3.41
N LEU A 34 1.27 6.57 -2.92
CA LEU A 34 2.20 5.48 -2.59
C LEU A 34 1.62 4.57 -1.50
N ASN A 35 1.08 5.14 -0.42
CA ASN A 35 0.48 4.35 0.66
C ASN A 35 -0.71 3.53 0.16
N SER A 36 -1.61 4.15 -0.61
CA SER A 36 -2.77 3.46 -1.20
C SER A 36 -2.35 2.34 -2.16
N ALA A 37 -1.34 2.59 -3.00
CA ALA A 37 -0.78 1.59 -3.91
C ALA A 37 -0.11 0.44 -3.15
N THR A 38 0.65 0.71 -2.08
CA THR A 38 1.27 -0.32 -1.24
C THR A 38 0.23 -1.25 -0.63
N VAL A 39 -0.84 -0.70 -0.04
CA VAL A 39 -1.93 -1.51 0.54
C VAL A 39 -2.61 -2.37 -0.53
N LEU A 40 -2.86 -1.80 -1.72
CA LEU A 40 -3.48 -2.52 -2.83
C LEU A 40 -2.59 -3.69 -3.33
N ILE A 41 -1.28 -3.44 -3.50
CA ILE A 41 -0.32 -4.47 -3.93
C ILE A 41 -0.19 -5.56 -2.88
N MET A 42 -0.17 -5.20 -1.58
CA MET A 42 -0.10 -6.16 -0.49
C MET A 42 -1.33 -7.08 -0.47
N ALA A 43 -2.53 -6.52 -0.66
CA ALA A 43 -3.75 -7.31 -0.80
C ALA A 43 -3.70 -8.25 -2.03
N ALA A 44 -3.23 -7.75 -3.18
CA ALA A 44 -3.08 -8.55 -4.38
C ALA A 44 -2.06 -9.69 -4.22
N ALA A 45 -0.95 -9.44 -3.51
CA ALA A 45 0.09 -10.44 -3.23
C ALA A 45 -0.44 -11.59 -2.37
N VAL A 46 -1.23 -11.28 -1.32
CA VAL A 46 -1.87 -12.30 -0.48
C VAL A 46 -2.84 -13.15 -1.30
N VAL A 47 -3.63 -12.53 -2.19
CA VAL A 47 -4.56 -13.29 -3.07
C VAL A 47 -3.79 -14.21 -4.01
N TRP A 48 -2.70 -13.74 -4.63
CA TRP A 48 -1.85 -14.55 -5.50
C TRP A 48 -1.20 -15.73 -4.76
N PHE A 49 -0.75 -15.50 -3.54
CA PHE A 49 -0.23 -16.55 -2.67
C PHE A 49 -1.28 -17.62 -2.37
N LEU A 50 -2.51 -17.22 -2.01
CA LEU A 50 -3.60 -18.15 -1.75
C LEU A 50 -3.95 -18.99 -2.99
N ILE A 51 -4.02 -18.39 -4.18
CA ILE A 51 -4.28 -19.11 -5.44
C ILE A 51 -3.19 -20.17 -5.70
N GLY A 52 -1.92 -19.84 -5.45
CA GLY A 52 -0.81 -20.80 -5.58
C GLY A 52 -0.97 -22.01 -4.65
N VAL A 53 -1.34 -21.77 -3.39
CA VAL A 53 -1.60 -22.84 -2.41
C VAL A 53 -2.79 -23.71 -2.82
N PHE A 54 -3.91 -23.11 -3.24
CA PHE A 54 -5.07 -23.84 -3.71
C PHE A 54 -4.76 -24.72 -4.94
N GLN A 55 -3.95 -24.22 -5.87
CA GLN A 55 -3.55 -24.98 -7.05
C GLN A 55 -2.62 -26.15 -6.70
N PHE A 56 -1.71 -25.97 -5.74
CA PHE A 56 -0.86 -27.04 -5.23
C PHE A 56 -1.65 -28.16 -4.55
N ILE A 57 -2.66 -27.81 -3.75
CA ILE A 57 -3.53 -28.80 -3.09
C ILE A 57 -4.40 -29.55 -4.10
N LYS A 58 -4.99 -28.85 -5.08
CA LYS A 58 -5.79 -29.51 -6.15
C LYS A 58 -4.97 -30.45 -7.03
N ALA A 59 -3.69 -30.15 -7.24
CA ALA A 59 -2.80 -30.98 -8.04
C ALA A 59 -2.23 -32.20 -7.29
N ALA A 60 -2.69 -32.49 -6.07
CA ALA A 60 -2.14 -33.56 -5.23
C ALA A 60 -2.17 -34.97 -5.86
N GLY A 61 -2.98 -35.20 -6.90
CA GLY A 61 -3.09 -36.47 -7.64
C GLY A 61 -2.19 -36.62 -8.87
N ASP A 62 -1.52 -35.57 -9.35
CA ASP A 62 -0.68 -35.61 -10.56
C ASP A 62 0.71 -35.01 -10.32
N ALA A 63 1.76 -35.75 -10.69
CA ALA A 63 3.14 -35.37 -10.46
C ALA A 63 3.53 -34.10 -11.25
N ALA A 64 2.96 -33.91 -12.45
CA ALA A 64 3.22 -32.72 -13.27
C ALA A 64 2.58 -31.48 -12.65
N GLY A 65 1.30 -31.56 -12.26
CA GLY A 65 0.61 -30.46 -11.57
C GLY A 65 1.23 -30.07 -10.22
N LYS A 66 1.84 -31.02 -9.48
CA LYS A 66 2.58 -30.72 -8.24
C LYS A 66 3.80 -29.85 -8.48
N SER A 67 4.56 -30.11 -9.54
CA SER A 67 5.74 -29.31 -9.88
C SER A 67 5.34 -27.87 -10.19
N GLU A 68 4.29 -27.70 -11.00
CA GLU A 68 3.80 -26.38 -11.39
C GLU A 68 3.18 -25.60 -10.21
N GLY A 69 2.40 -26.28 -9.35
CA GLY A 69 1.86 -25.68 -8.13
C GLY A 69 2.96 -25.26 -7.15
N ARG A 70 4.03 -26.04 -7.04
CA ARG A 70 5.19 -25.70 -6.19
C ARG A 70 5.91 -24.45 -6.67
N ASN A 71 6.11 -24.32 -7.98
CA ASN A 71 6.69 -23.11 -8.57
C ASN A 71 5.83 -21.89 -8.30
N LYS A 72 4.49 -21.98 -8.44
CA LYS A 72 3.57 -20.87 -8.13
C LYS A 72 3.62 -20.46 -6.66
N ILE A 73 3.75 -21.42 -5.73
CA ILE A 73 3.96 -21.11 -4.30
C ILE A 73 5.28 -20.37 -4.08
N ILE A 74 6.37 -20.83 -4.69
CA ILE A 74 7.70 -20.19 -4.55
C ILE A 74 7.65 -18.74 -5.03
N TYR A 75 7.06 -18.49 -6.20
CA TYR A 75 6.89 -17.12 -6.70
C TYR A 75 5.98 -16.26 -5.80
N GLY A 76 4.94 -16.84 -5.20
CA GLY A 76 4.09 -16.17 -4.22
C GLY A 76 4.85 -15.80 -2.93
N ILE A 77 5.68 -16.71 -2.40
CA ILE A 77 6.52 -16.47 -1.23
C ILE A 77 7.56 -15.39 -1.51
N VAL A 78 8.22 -15.44 -2.67
CA VAL A 78 9.21 -14.42 -3.07
C VAL A 78 8.54 -13.05 -3.18
N GLY A 79 7.35 -12.97 -3.77
CA GLY A 79 6.57 -11.72 -3.85
C GLY A 79 6.21 -11.15 -2.47
N LEU A 80 5.76 -12.02 -1.55
CA LEU A 80 5.48 -11.64 -0.16
C LEU A 80 6.75 -11.17 0.58
N ALA A 81 7.87 -11.86 0.42
CA ALA A 81 9.12 -11.53 1.07
C ALA A 81 9.67 -10.17 0.62
N VAL A 82 9.61 -9.88 -0.70
CA VAL A 82 10.04 -8.58 -1.24
C VAL A 82 9.15 -7.46 -0.72
N MET A 83 7.83 -7.62 -0.74
CA MET A 83 6.91 -6.60 -0.24
C MET A 83 7.07 -6.36 1.26
N ALA A 84 7.21 -7.42 2.06
CA ALA A 84 7.45 -7.32 3.50
C ALA A 84 8.79 -6.63 3.81
N SER A 85 9.83 -6.91 3.02
CA SER A 85 11.15 -6.27 3.17
C SER A 85 11.09 -4.76 2.90
N VAL A 86 10.46 -4.35 1.79
CA VAL A 86 10.32 -2.92 1.46
C VAL A 86 9.46 -2.21 2.51
N TYR A 87 8.32 -2.78 2.90
CA TYR A 87 7.45 -2.18 3.91
C TYR A 87 8.13 -2.09 5.27
N GLY A 88 8.84 -3.14 5.69
CA GLY A 88 9.60 -3.17 6.94
C GLY A 88 10.69 -2.10 6.95
N LEU A 89 11.43 -1.94 5.86
CA LEU A 89 12.47 -0.92 5.73
C LEU A 89 11.88 0.50 5.80
N VAL A 90 10.78 0.77 5.08
CA VAL A 90 10.09 2.07 5.12
C VAL A 90 9.64 2.39 6.54
N ASN A 91 9.04 1.42 7.24
CA ASN A 91 8.60 1.61 8.62
C ASN A 91 9.77 1.91 9.56
N ILE A 92 10.91 1.21 9.41
CA ILE A 92 12.12 1.49 10.19
C ILE A 92 12.63 2.91 9.90
N LEU A 93 12.69 3.32 8.63
CA LEU A 93 13.14 4.65 8.24
C LEU A 93 12.25 5.75 8.82
N VAL A 94 10.92 5.62 8.73
CA VAL A 94 9.97 6.60 9.29
C VAL A 94 10.13 6.71 10.81
N ASN A 95 10.25 5.58 11.51
CA ASN A 95 10.38 5.56 12.96
C ASN A 95 11.76 6.03 13.46
N THR A 96 12.81 5.91 12.64
CA THR A 96 14.19 6.28 13.02
C THR A 96 14.55 7.71 12.61
N VAL A 97 14.07 8.18 11.46
CA VAL A 97 14.39 9.51 10.91
C VAL A 97 13.33 10.56 11.29
N GLY A 98 12.14 10.12 11.71
CA GLY A 98 11.15 10.93 12.44
C GLY A 98 10.99 12.36 11.91
N PRO A 99 10.39 12.59 10.73
CA PRO A 99 9.97 13.93 10.37
C PRO A 99 9.00 14.41 11.45
N ASP A 100 9.40 15.43 12.21
CA ASP A 100 8.56 16.06 13.24
C ASP A 100 7.34 16.69 12.57
N ASN A 101 6.31 15.89 12.30
CA ASN A 101 4.98 16.32 11.84
C ASN A 101 4.17 16.95 12.98
N ARG A 102 4.84 17.49 14.01
CA ARG A 102 4.15 18.17 15.09
C ARG A 102 3.63 19.50 14.54
N PRO A 103 2.32 19.76 14.62
CA PRO A 103 1.83 21.10 14.36
C PRO A 103 2.54 22.03 15.33
N ILE A 104 3.36 22.94 14.80
CA ILE A 104 3.98 24.03 15.54
C ILE A 104 2.82 24.92 15.99
N THR A 105 2.26 24.64 17.17
CA THR A 105 1.29 25.53 17.80
C THR A 105 2.05 26.78 18.23
N PRO A 106 1.76 27.95 17.65
CA PRO A 106 2.43 29.18 18.06
C PRO A 106 2.18 29.39 19.56
N PRO A 107 3.19 29.82 20.33
CA PRO A 107 3.03 30.05 21.75
C PRO A 107 1.89 31.04 21.98
N SER A 108 0.94 30.68 22.85
CA SER A 108 -0.16 31.56 23.23
C SER A 108 0.40 32.82 23.86
N LEU A 109 0.15 33.98 23.24
CA LEU A 109 0.53 35.26 23.81
C LEU A 109 -0.22 35.47 25.13
N PRO A 110 0.45 35.92 26.22
CA PRO A 110 -0.22 36.26 27.46
C PRO A 110 -1.30 37.32 27.19
N ILE A 111 -2.55 37.03 27.58
CA ILE A 111 -3.62 38.03 27.52
C ILE A 111 -3.37 39.06 28.63
N LEU A 112 -3.24 40.33 28.26
CA LEU A 112 -3.15 41.42 29.23
C LEU A 112 -4.51 41.60 29.93
N PRO A 113 -4.55 41.68 31.28
CA PRO A 113 -5.74 42.10 31.99
C PRO A 113 -6.13 43.52 31.55
N ARG A 114 -7.42 43.71 31.26
CA ARG A 114 -8.02 45.01 30.95
C ARG A 114 -8.26 45.82 32.21
#